data_AF-A0A2D4NDL7-F1
#
_entry.id   AF-A0A2D4NDL7-F1
#
_cell.length_a   1.000
_cell.length_b   1.000
_cell.length_c   1.000
_cell.angle_alpha   90.00
_cell.angle_beta   90.00
_cell.angle_gamma   90.00
#
_symmetry.space_group_name_H-M   'P 1'
#
loop_
_entity.id
_entity.type
_entity.pdbx_description
1 polymer ?
#
loop_
_entity_poly.entity_id
_entity_poly.type
_entity_poly.pdbx_seq_one_letter_code
_entity_poly.pdbx_strand_id
1 'polypeptide(L)'
;LLPDGVTVVLGRGPETLVTDKKCSRTQVELLANYAYRSVRVTQRGINPTSVEEIHLHCGDSTTLQEGETLCLVNGLYPYCIRFEQDDNSTKKNPLEFFCSKQIQQKTEEDGMGHTVKRLKVSCPSEEEDDDDSFITEKLRQLQETAAQAHSSQKPLSKLAPQPCDSWEDQGKLLVFTKKGLVSSTKVAGFDLDGTLITTQSGKVFPISPDDWRILYPEVPHKLKQLQSEGYKLVIFTNQLSIGRGRLRPEIFKAKVEAVIERLGVPLQVFVATGSGMYRKPVLGMWDYLCKKANGGLEVSLQESVYVGDAAGRPANWAPGQKKKDFSCSDRLFALNAGLLFHTPEEYFLGWKQALFALPDFDPRAVDPKAQLYDPPNASLASSSSELVVAVGFPAAGKSTFLKKHLVSVGYAYINQVSNERLKLFSPYFIASFFPLYPSFLPFRIPLVHGRNVWHCVKHHCKQEKV
;
A
#
# COMPACT_ATOMS: atom_id res chain seq x y z
N LEU A 1 29.33 -1.61 -3.29
CA LEU A 1 30.59 -2.39 -3.15
C LEU A 1 30.36 -3.45 -2.08
N LEU A 2 30.90 -4.67 -2.22
CA LEU A 2 30.55 -5.81 -1.37
C LEU A 2 31.72 -6.22 -0.45
N PRO A 3 31.80 -5.71 0.79
CA PRO A 3 32.78 -6.19 1.76
C PRO A 3 32.61 -7.67 2.11
N ASP A 4 33.75 -8.35 2.24
CA ASP A 4 33.90 -9.74 2.64
C ASP A 4 33.30 -10.02 4.02
N GLY A 5 32.41 -11.01 4.12
CA GLY A 5 31.76 -11.42 5.37
C GLY A 5 30.74 -10.41 5.93
N VAL A 6 30.41 -9.33 5.21
CA VAL A 6 29.51 -8.27 5.66
C VAL A 6 28.31 -8.14 4.74
N THR A 7 27.12 -8.10 5.34
CA THR A 7 25.84 -7.98 4.63
C THR A 7 25.64 -6.58 4.03
N VAL A 8 25.28 -6.51 2.75
CA VAL A 8 24.88 -5.28 2.05
C VAL A 8 23.46 -5.45 1.51
N VAL A 9 22.60 -4.45 1.69
CA VAL A 9 21.22 -4.47 1.18
C VAL A 9 21.10 -3.50 0.01
N LEU A 10 20.66 -4.00 -1.16
CA LEU A 10 20.54 -3.23 -2.40
C LEU A 10 19.10 -3.25 -2.96
N GLY A 11 18.78 -2.25 -3.78
CA GLY A 11 17.46 -2.07 -4.40
C GLY A 11 17.40 -0.78 -5.23
N ARG A 12 16.20 -0.24 -5.50
CA ARG A 12 16.06 1.04 -6.22
C ARG A 12 16.76 2.18 -5.48
N GLY A 13 17.69 2.85 -6.15
CA GLY A 13 18.54 3.86 -5.53
C GLY A 13 19.79 4.18 -6.35
N PRO A 14 20.63 5.13 -5.87
CA PRO A 14 21.82 5.58 -6.59
C PRO A 14 22.90 4.49 -6.74
N GLU A 15 22.96 3.53 -5.82
CA GLU A 15 23.97 2.45 -5.84
C GLU A 15 23.75 1.42 -6.96
N THR A 16 22.49 1.17 -7.33
CA THR A 16 22.12 0.25 -8.42
C THR A 16 21.83 0.97 -9.72
N LEU A 17 21.53 2.28 -9.65
CA LEU A 17 20.94 3.10 -10.72
C LEU A 17 19.52 2.67 -11.15
N VAL A 18 18.86 1.77 -10.41
CA VAL A 18 17.47 1.36 -10.69
C VAL A 18 16.49 2.38 -10.14
N THR A 19 15.59 2.85 -11.00
CA THR A 19 14.53 3.81 -10.66
C THR A 19 13.11 3.21 -10.71
N ASP A 20 12.96 1.95 -11.15
CA ASP A 20 11.66 1.26 -11.22
C ASP A 20 11.05 1.10 -9.82
N LYS A 21 9.82 1.62 -9.63
CA LYS A 21 9.06 1.48 -8.38
C LYS A 21 8.76 0.02 -8.01
N LYS A 22 8.81 -0.94 -8.96
CA LYS A 22 8.63 -2.37 -8.66
C LYS A 22 9.82 -2.97 -7.89
N CYS A 23 11.01 -2.41 -8.03
CA CYS A 23 12.16 -2.78 -7.21
C CYS A 23 11.97 -2.15 -5.82
N SER A 24 12.06 -2.93 -4.74
CA SER A 24 12.14 -2.34 -3.39
C SER A 24 13.41 -1.50 -3.25
N ARG A 25 13.45 -0.52 -2.34
CA ARG A 25 14.74 0.11 -1.92
C ARG A 25 15.66 -0.93 -1.26
N THR A 26 15.06 -1.95 -0.66
CA THR A 26 15.69 -3.10 -0.01
C THR A 26 15.21 -4.38 -0.70
N GLN A 27 15.63 -4.57 -1.96
CA GLN A 27 15.16 -5.65 -2.83
C GLN A 27 15.92 -6.97 -2.59
N VAL A 28 17.23 -6.88 -2.45
CA VAL A 28 18.12 -8.01 -2.17
C VAL A 28 19.04 -7.71 -1.00
N GLU A 29 19.40 -8.76 -0.28
CA GLU A 29 20.46 -8.78 0.70
C GLU A 29 21.58 -9.67 0.16
N LEU A 30 22.80 -9.12 0.09
CA LEU A 30 23.99 -9.74 -0.46
C LEU A 30 25.03 -9.93 0.64
N LEU A 31 25.51 -11.15 0.81
CA LEU A 31 26.62 -11.48 1.71
C LEU A 31 27.73 -12.13 0.90
N ALA A 32 28.83 -11.40 0.69
CA ALA A 32 29.97 -11.88 -0.10
C ALA A 32 30.92 -12.74 0.75
N ASN A 33 31.45 -13.81 0.16
CA ASN A 33 32.47 -14.67 0.74
C ASN A 33 33.63 -14.78 -0.26
N TYR A 34 34.75 -14.10 0.03
CA TYR A 34 35.90 -14.05 -0.87
C TYR A 34 36.66 -15.39 -0.91
N ALA A 35 36.63 -16.18 0.17
CA ALA A 35 37.28 -17.49 0.22
C ALA A 35 36.63 -18.52 -0.73
N TYR A 36 35.34 -18.39 -0.99
CA TYR A 36 34.57 -19.25 -1.91
C TYR A 36 34.12 -18.53 -3.20
N ARG A 37 34.68 -17.34 -3.51
CA ARG A 37 34.36 -16.51 -4.70
C ARG A 37 32.87 -16.44 -5.06
N SER A 38 32.02 -16.32 -4.04
CA SER A 38 30.57 -16.41 -4.19
C SER A 38 29.83 -15.46 -3.26
N VAL A 39 28.57 -15.15 -3.58
CA VAL A 39 27.73 -14.22 -2.84
C VAL A 39 26.38 -14.86 -2.56
N ARG A 40 25.99 -14.96 -1.28
CA ARG A 40 24.64 -15.39 -0.92
C ARG A 40 23.68 -14.24 -1.21
N VAL A 41 22.72 -14.50 -2.09
CA VAL A 41 21.62 -13.59 -2.45
C VAL A 41 20.39 -14.01 -1.67
N THR A 42 19.83 -13.12 -0.85
CA THR A 42 18.56 -13.34 -0.14
C THR A 42 17.55 -12.30 -0.59
N GLN A 43 16.34 -12.70 -1.01
CA GLN A 43 15.33 -11.73 -1.44
C GLN A 43 14.66 -11.08 -0.23
N ARG A 44 14.63 -9.74 -0.22
CA ARG A 44 13.94 -8.91 0.77
C ARG A 44 12.74 -8.15 0.20
N GLY A 45 12.70 -7.92 -1.12
CA GLY A 45 11.60 -7.28 -1.81
C GLY A 45 10.39 -8.20 -2.05
N ILE A 46 9.22 -7.59 -2.24
CA ILE A 46 7.95 -8.30 -2.50
C ILE A 46 7.93 -8.92 -3.91
N ASN A 47 8.46 -8.20 -4.91
CA ASN A 47 8.54 -8.69 -6.29
C ASN A 47 9.76 -9.63 -6.45
N PRO A 48 9.67 -10.69 -7.26
CA PRO A 48 10.70 -11.71 -7.36
C PRO A 48 12.03 -11.18 -7.91
N THR A 49 13.12 -11.60 -7.29
CA THR A 49 14.50 -11.54 -7.78
C THR A 49 14.80 -12.85 -8.52
N SER A 50 15.75 -12.88 -9.47
CA SER A 50 16.29 -14.15 -9.99
C SER A 50 17.80 -14.18 -10.10
N VAL A 51 18.36 -15.39 -9.96
CA VAL A 51 19.76 -15.72 -10.23
C VAL A 51 19.75 -16.71 -11.39
N GLU A 52 20.26 -16.30 -12.55
CA GLU A 52 19.98 -16.94 -13.84
C GLU A 52 18.46 -17.24 -13.98
N GLU A 53 18.08 -18.50 -14.26
CA GLU A 53 16.68 -18.94 -14.36
C GLU A 53 16.00 -19.22 -13.01
N ILE A 54 16.73 -19.16 -11.88
CA ILE A 54 16.20 -19.46 -10.55
C ILE A 54 15.51 -18.22 -9.98
N HIS A 55 14.18 -18.20 -10.01
CA HIS A 55 13.36 -17.21 -9.31
C HIS A 55 13.31 -17.47 -7.80
N LEU A 56 13.43 -16.41 -7.01
CA LEU A 56 13.31 -16.43 -5.54
C LEU A 56 11.93 -15.90 -5.10
N HIS A 57 11.51 -16.28 -3.89
CA HIS A 57 10.45 -15.62 -3.14
C HIS A 57 11.00 -14.86 -1.93
N CYS A 58 10.17 -14.00 -1.32
CA CYS A 58 10.60 -13.15 -0.21
C CYS A 58 11.01 -13.98 1.02
N GLY A 59 12.28 -13.90 1.41
CA GLY A 59 12.89 -14.72 2.47
C GLY A 59 13.77 -15.86 1.96
N ASP A 60 13.63 -16.28 0.70
CA ASP A 60 14.48 -17.30 0.10
C ASP A 60 15.89 -16.77 -0.12
N SER A 61 16.88 -17.67 -0.08
CA SER A 61 18.26 -17.35 -0.43
C SER A 61 18.92 -18.42 -1.29
N THR A 62 19.64 -17.99 -2.32
CA THR A 62 20.52 -18.84 -3.15
C THR A 62 21.95 -18.32 -3.12
N THR A 63 22.88 -19.05 -3.74
CA THR A 63 24.27 -18.63 -3.93
C THR A 63 24.45 -18.22 -5.39
N LEU A 64 25.00 -17.03 -5.60
CA LEU A 64 25.44 -16.50 -6.88
C LEU A 64 26.96 -16.68 -7.01
N GLN A 65 27.40 -17.35 -8.06
CA GLN A 65 28.81 -17.56 -8.39
C GLN A 65 29.37 -16.39 -9.22
N GLU A 66 30.69 -16.34 -9.32
CA GLU A 66 31.36 -15.40 -10.22
C GLU A 66 31.04 -15.68 -11.69
N GLY A 67 30.60 -14.66 -12.42
CA GLY A 67 30.15 -14.76 -13.82
C GLY A 67 28.65 -14.98 -14.02
N GLU A 68 27.91 -15.46 -13.01
CA GLU A 68 26.45 -15.58 -13.05
C GLU A 68 25.73 -14.22 -12.96
N THR A 69 24.45 -14.23 -13.33
CA THR A 69 23.60 -13.04 -13.51
C THR A 69 22.51 -12.95 -12.45
N LEU A 70 22.54 -11.89 -11.65
CA LEU A 70 21.48 -11.48 -10.72
C LEU A 70 20.57 -10.45 -11.40
N CYS A 71 19.33 -10.83 -11.71
CA CYS A 71 18.28 -9.91 -12.13
C CYS A 71 17.56 -9.35 -10.89
N LEU A 72 17.77 -8.05 -10.62
CA LEU A 72 17.37 -7.43 -9.36
C LEU A 72 15.85 -7.48 -9.10
N VAL A 73 15.01 -7.39 -10.13
CA VAL A 73 13.56 -7.59 -10.00
C VAL A 73 12.90 -8.04 -11.30
N ASN A 74 11.95 -8.98 -11.25
CA ASN A 74 11.10 -9.44 -12.37
C ASN A 74 11.87 -9.86 -13.63
N GLY A 75 13.08 -10.42 -13.51
CA GLY A 75 13.94 -10.74 -14.67
C GLY A 75 14.54 -9.52 -15.38
N LEU A 76 14.46 -8.34 -14.76
CA LEU A 76 15.02 -7.07 -15.24
C LEU A 76 16.17 -6.62 -14.34
N TYR A 77 16.98 -5.69 -14.86
CA TYR A 77 18.16 -5.10 -14.20
C TYR A 77 19.20 -6.18 -13.84
N PRO A 78 19.91 -6.74 -14.83
CA PRO A 78 20.93 -7.77 -14.62
C PRO A 78 22.26 -7.19 -14.12
N TYR A 79 22.85 -7.85 -13.11
CA TYR A 79 24.17 -7.58 -12.56
C TYR A 79 24.99 -8.88 -12.54
N CYS A 80 26.29 -8.80 -12.81
CA CYS A 80 27.22 -9.94 -12.68
C CYS A 80 28.29 -9.59 -11.63
N ILE A 81 28.73 -10.57 -10.85
CA ILE A 81 29.77 -10.37 -9.83
C ILE A 81 31.14 -10.84 -10.34
N ARG A 82 32.21 -10.17 -9.87
CA ARG A 82 33.62 -10.46 -10.12
C ARG A 82 34.44 -10.29 -8.83
N PHE A 83 35.51 -11.06 -8.69
CA PHE A 83 36.46 -10.98 -7.58
C PHE A 83 37.86 -10.66 -8.13
N GLU A 84 38.33 -9.45 -7.86
CA GLU A 84 39.67 -8.96 -8.23
C GLU A 84 40.73 -9.48 -7.24
N GLN A 85 41.99 -9.61 -7.68
CA GLN A 85 43.11 -10.13 -6.89
C GLN A 85 44.25 -9.10 -6.80
N ASP A 86 44.78 -8.89 -5.59
CA ASP A 86 45.83 -7.90 -5.30
C ASP A 86 47.26 -8.39 -5.64
N ASP A 87 47.57 -8.53 -6.92
CA ASP A 87 48.94 -8.80 -7.40
C ASP A 87 49.80 -7.52 -7.46
N ASN A 88 50.33 -7.07 -6.31
CA ASN A 88 51.77 -6.74 -6.14
C ASN A 88 52.10 -6.21 -4.74
N SER A 89 53.26 -6.62 -4.20
CA SER A 89 53.78 -6.14 -2.90
C SER A 89 55.10 -5.38 -3.06
N THR A 90 55.06 -4.04 -2.98
CA THR A 90 56.26 -3.19 -3.15
C THR A 90 56.34 -2.04 -2.14
N LYS A 91 57.03 -2.33 -1.03
CA LYS A 91 57.87 -1.46 -0.18
C LYS A 91 57.34 -0.07 0.25
N LYS A 92 57.20 0.07 1.57
CA LYS A 92 56.86 1.29 2.34
C LYS A 92 57.79 2.48 2.08
N ASN A 93 57.32 3.69 2.40
CA ASN A 93 58.14 4.63 3.18
C ASN A 93 57.24 5.46 4.15
N PRO A 94 57.38 5.33 5.50
CA PRO A 94 56.45 5.94 6.45
C PRO A 94 57.08 7.08 7.27
N LEU A 95 57.13 8.30 6.71
CA LEU A 95 57.56 9.51 7.43
C LEU A 95 56.76 10.75 7.04
N GLU A 96 55.52 10.87 7.53
CA GLU A 96 54.91 12.17 7.83
C GLU A 96 53.80 11.98 8.90
N PHE A 97 54.18 12.10 10.17
CA PHE A 97 53.30 11.79 11.31
C PHE A 97 53.62 12.69 12.53
N PHE A 98 53.58 14.01 12.35
CA PHE A 98 53.74 14.98 13.44
C PHE A 98 52.79 16.18 13.33
N CYS A 99 52.41 16.71 14.50
CA CYS A 99 51.50 17.81 14.82
C CYS A 99 51.60 19.08 13.92
N SER A 100 50.54 19.89 13.76
CA SER A 100 50.05 20.78 14.84
C SER A 100 48.61 21.33 14.69
N LYS A 101 48.13 22.08 15.69
CA LYS A 101 46.74 22.58 15.88
C LYS A 101 46.60 24.10 15.59
N GLN A 102 45.35 24.61 15.65
CA GLN A 102 44.92 26.01 15.93
C GLN A 102 45.05 27.04 14.78
N ILE A 103 44.21 28.10 14.64
CA ILE A 103 42.81 28.40 15.08
C ILE A 103 42.26 29.65 14.31
N GLN A 104 40.92 29.80 14.17
CA GLN A 104 40.19 31.02 13.69
C GLN A 104 40.45 31.48 12.22
N GLN A 105 39.70 32.41 11.59
CA GLN A 105 38.72 33.42 12.07
C GLN A 105 37.52 33.63 11.09
N LYS A 106 36.68 34.65 11.31
CA LYS A 106 35.33 34.86 10.70
C LYS A 106 35.19 36.30 10.15
N THR A 107 34.47 36.50 9.04
CA THR A 107 33.81 37.79 8.70
C THR A 107 32.61 37.59 7.75
N GLU A 108 31.58 38.45 7.87
CA GLU A 108 30.49 38.69 6.88
C GLU A 108 30.94 39.73 5.81
N GLU A 109 30.20 40.21 4.79
CA GLU A 109 28.80 40.13 4.25
C GLU A 109 28.91 40.40 2.70
N ASP A 110 27.95 40.52 1.77
CA ASP A 110 26.47 40.47 1.59
C ASP A 110 26.18 40.08 0.09
N GLY A 111 24.92 40.02 -0.38
CA GLY A 111 24.61 40.47 -1.76
C GLY A 111 23.45 39.79 -2.52
N MET A 112 22.21 40.26 -2.31
CA MET A 112 21.06 40.34 -3.26
C MET A 112 21.02 39.46 -4.55
N GLY A 113 19.94 38.66 -4.78
CA GLY A 113 19.73 37.98 -6.08
C GLY A 113 18.44 37.17 -6.32
N HIS A 114 17.32 37.84 -6.60
CA HIS A 114 16.02 37.37 -7.17
C HIS A 114 15.66 35.87 -7.28
N THR A 115 14.44 35.53 -6.81
CA THR A 115 13.75 34.27 -7.11
C THR A 115 12.83 34.37 -8.34
N VAL A 116 12.73 33.28 -9.13
CA VAL A 116 11.67 33.09 -10.14
C VAL A 116 11.10 31.67 -9.99
N LYS A 117 9.87 31.57 -9.46
CA LYS A 117 9.15 30.29 -9.37
C LYS A 117 8.46 29.98 -10.70
N ARG A 118 8.83 28.86 -11.36
CA ARG A 118 8.02 28.30 -12.45
C ARG A 118 7.10 27.21 -11.88
N LEU A 119 5.80 27.47 -11.86
CA LEU A 119 4.82 26.45 -11.45
C LEU A 119 4.84 25.27 -12.44
N LYS A 120 4.65 24.06 -11.92
CA LYS A 120 4.18 22.91 -12.71
C LYS A 120 3.12 22.18 -11.91
N VAL A 121 1.91 22.12 -12.47
CA VAL A 121 0.78 21.39 -11.88
C VAL A 121 0.98 19.89 -12.08
N SER A 122 0.66 19.11 -11.06
CA SER A 122 0.61 17.63 -11.12
C SER A 122 -0.48 17.13 -10.18
N CYS A 123 -1.39 16.30 -10.69
CA CYS A 123 -2.49 15.74 -9.91
C CYS A 123 -1.96 14.78 -8.82
N PRO A 124 -2.62 14.71 -7.65
CA PRO A 124 -2.17 13.86 -6.55
C PRO A 124 -2.52 12.39 -6.81
N SER A 125 -1.51 11.54 -7.00
CA SER A 125 -1.65 10.09 -6.84
C SER A 125 -1.53 9.71 -5.37
N GLU A 126 -2.53 9.02 -4.82
CA GLU A 126 -2.51 8.52 -3.44
C GLU A 126 -1.55 7.33 -3.30
N GLU A 127 -0.30 7.60 -2.94
CA GLU A 127 0.69 6.60 -2.52
C GLU A 127 0.90 6.72 -1.00
N GLU A 128 0.23 5.87 -0.22
CA GLU A 128 0.40 5.77 1.24
C GLU A 128 1.64 4.93 1.61
N ASP A 129 2.57 5.57 2.34
CA ASP A 129 3.64 5.05 3.21
C ASP A 129 4.09 3.57 3.05
N ASP A 130 5.26 3.38 2.45
CA ASP A 130 5.91 2.09 2.16
C ASP A 130 7.06 1.74 3.15
N ASP A 131 7.34 2.62 4.13
CA ASP A 131 8.57 2.59 4.96
C ASP A 131 8.45 1.77 6.29
N ASP A 132 7.38 1.01 6.50
CA ASP A 132 7.06 0.38 7.81
C ASP A 132 7.46 -1.11 7.97
N SER A 133 8.30 -1.63 7.07
CA SER A 133 8.69 -3.06 7.02
C SER A 133 9.44 -3.54 8.29
N PHE A 134 10.33 -2.71 8.84
CA PHE A 134 11.14 -3.06 10.01
C PHE A 134 10.33 -3.12 11.31
N ILE A 135 9.30 -2.26 11.46
CA ILE A 135 8.40 -2.32 12.61
C ILE A 135 7.44 -3.50 12.48
N THR A 136 6.94 -3.77 11.26
CA THR A 136 6.08 -4.93 10.96
C THR A 136 6.72 -6.26 11.40
N GLU A 137 8.00 -6.48 11.10
CA GLU A 137 8.70 -7.73 11.45
C GLU A 137 8.92 -7.87 12.97
N LYS A 138 9.21 -6.78 13.70
CA LYS A 138 9.23 -6.81 15.17
C LYS A 138 7.86 -7.12 15.77
N LEU A 139 6.79 -6.53 15.22
CA LEU A 139 5.42 -6.80 15.65
C LEU A 139 5.05 -8.28 15.48
N ARG A 140 5.44 -8.88 14.35
CA ARG A 140 5.27 -10.31 14.07
C ARG A 140 5.98 -11.19 15.11
N GLN A 141 7.27 -10.97 15.35
CA GLN A 141 8.06 -11.78 16.28
C GLN A 141 7.55 -11.70 17.74
N LEU A 142 7.05 -10.53 18.16
CA LEU A 142 6.40 -10.36 19.47
C LEU A 142 5.07 -11.14 19.55
N GLN A 143 4.27 -11.13 18.47
CA GLN A 143 3.02 -11.90 18.40
C GLN A 143 3.25 -13.42 18.37
N GLU A 144 4.31 -13.88 17.70
CA GLU A 144 4.70 -15.30 17.68
C GLU A 144 5.15 -15.78 19.07
N THR A 145 5.88 -14.96 19.84
CA THR A 145 6.19 -15.23 21.26
C THR A 145 4.93 -15.32 22.12
N ALA A 146 4.00 -14.37 22.01
CA ALA A 146 2.76 -14.35 22.80
C ALA A 146 1.87 -15.59 22.57
N ALA A 147 1.90 -16.16 21.36
CA ALA A 147 1.11 -17.36 21.03
C ALA A 147 1.57 -18.62 21.78
N GLN A 148 2.82 -18.69 22.22
CA GLN A 148 3.38 -19.86 22.89
C GLN A 148 2.97 -19.95 24.37
N ALA A 149 2.44 -18.85 24.95
CA ALA A 149 1.99 -18.80 26.35
C ALA A 149 0.59 -19.39 26.59
N HIS A 150 -0.22 -19.60 25.55
CA HIS A 150 -1.63 -19.98 25.68
C HIS A 150 -1.96 -21.31 24.97
N SER A 151 -1.44 -22.43 25.51
CA SER A 151 -1.82 -23.78 25.07
C SER A 151 -1.99 -24.75 26.25
N SER A 152 -3.14 -24.66 26.93
CA SER A 152 -3.63 -25.68 27.89
C SER A 152 -5.07 -25.46 28.33
N GLN A 153 -6.04 -26.10 27.65
CA GLN A 153 -7.23 -26.73 28.26
C GLN A 153 -8.05 -27.52 27.21
N LYS A 154 -8.82 -28.52 27.66
CA LYS A 154 -9.70 -29.35 26.83
C LYS A 154 -11.18 -29.00 27.09
N PRO A 155 -12.06 -29.05 26.08
CA PRO A 155 -13.51 -28.88 26.27
C PRO A 155 -14.19 -30.18 26.75
N LEU A 156 -15.31 -30.06 27.46
CA LEU A 156 -16.16 -31.20 27.85
C LEU A 156 -17.66 -30.86 27.72
N SER A 157 -18.38 -31.76 27.01
CA SER A 157 -19.84 -31.92 26.94
C SER A 157 -20.70 -30.73 26.44
N LYS A 158 -21.96 -31.03 26.09
CA LYS A 158 -22.89 -30.16 25.36
C LYS A 158 -24.13 -29.84 26.21
N LEU A 159 -24.57 -28.59 26.20
CA LEU A 159 -25.95 -28.19 26.54
C LEU A 159 -26.55 -27.33 25.41
N ALA A 160 -27.86 -27.09 25.46
CA ALA A 160 -28.60 -26.33 24.46
C ALA A 160 -28.11 -24.87 24.34
N PRO A 161 -28.26 -24.22 23.16
CA PRO A 161 -27.65 -22.92 22.89
C PRO A 161 -28.29 -21.79 23.72
N GLN A 162 -27.64 -21.46 24.83
CA GLN A 162 -27.72 -20.13 25.44
C GLN A 162 -27.29 -19.08 24.40
N PRO A 163 -27.90 -17.88 24.35
CA PRO A 163 -27.35 -16.79 23.57
C PRO A 163 -25.95 -16.47 24.11
N CYS A 164 -24.95 -16.54 23.24
CA CYS A 164 -23.54 -16.32 23.51
C CYS A 164 -23.02 -15.25 22.55
N ASP A 165 -21.86 -14.69 22.87
CA ASP A 165 -21.12 -13.88 21.89
C ASP A 165 -20.72 -14.77 20.70
N SER A 166 -20.85 -14.26 19.48
CA SER A 166 -20.60 -15.04 18.26
C SER A 166 -19.68 -14.33 17.28
N TRP A 167 -18.82 -15.12 16.62
CA TRP A 167 -18.06 -14.73 15.44
C TRP A 167 -18.51 -15.55 14.24
N GLU A 168 -18.89 -14.87 13.16
CA GLU A 168 -19.07 -15.45 11.82
C GLU A 168 -17.86 -15.13 10.95
N ASP A 169 -17.50 -16.06 10.06
CA ASP A 169 -16.51 -15.85 9.00
C ASP A 169 -17.18 -16.06 7.63
N GLN A 170 -17.12 -15.03 6.79
CA GLN A 170 -17.66 -15.00 5.43
C GLN A 170 -16.52 -14.74 4.41
N GLY A 171 -15.30 -15.15 4.75
CA GLY A 171 -14.08 -15.12 3.93
C GLY A 171 -13.42 -13.75 3.84
N LYS A 172 -14.11 -12.76 3.27
CA LYS A 172 -13.65 -11.35 3.18
C LYS A 172 -14.33 -10.40 4.18
N LEU A 173 -15.16 -10.97 5.05
CA LEU A 173 -15.91 -10.29 6.09
C LEU A 173 -15.92 -11.18 7.34
N LEU A 174 -15.50 -10.65 8.47
CA LEU A 174 -15.79 -11.22 9.79
C LEU A 174 -16.94 -10.43 10.42
N VAL A 175 -17.84 -11.11 11.13
CA VAL A 175 -18.93 -10.46 11.88
C VAL A 175 -18.87 -10.90 13.33
N PHE A 176 -18.84 -9.94 14.27
CA PHE A 176 -19.07 -10.20 15.70
C PHE A 176 -20.46 -9.74 16.08
N THR A 177 -21.16 -10.52 16.92
CA THR A 177 -22.38 -10.08 17.60
C THR A 177 -22.27 -10.32 19.09
N LYS A 178 -22.32 -9.23 19.89
CA LYS A 178 -22.35 -9.33 21.36
C LYS A 178 -23.72 -9.85 21.84
N LYS A 179 -23.70 -10.72 22.84
CA LYS A 179 -24.89 -11.22 23.56
C LYS A 179 -25.77 -10.05 24.03
N GLY A 180 -27.08 -10.20 23.83
CA GLY A 180 -28.06 -9.19 24.26
C GLY A 180 -28.20 -7.99 23.33
N LEU A 181 -27.51 -7.95 22.18
CA LEU A 181 -27.81 -6.99 21.13
C LEU A 181 -29.21 -7.24 20.55
N VAL A 182 -30.02 -6.20 20.46
CA VAL A 182 -31.37 -6.22 19.88
C VAL A 182 -31.31 -5.64 18.46
N SER A 183 -32.13 -6.17 17.54
CA SER A 183 -32.28 -5.57 16.20
C SER A 183 -33.20 -4.35 16.27
N SER A 184 -32.92 -3.32 15.48
CA SER A 184 -33.68 -2.06 15.49
C SER A 184 -33.82 -1.50 14.08
N THR A 185 -34.85 -0.69 13.85
CA THR A 185 -34.99 0.14 12.65
C THR A 185 -34.02 1.32 12.65
N LYS A 186 -33.47 1.71 13.82
CA LYS A 186 -32.49 2.79 13.96
C LYS A 186 -31.09 2.22 14.19
N VAL A 187 -30.13 2.64 13.38
CA VAL A 187 -28.73 2.18 13.46
C VAL A 187 -27.81 3.37 13.73
N ALA A 188 -27.00 3.25 14.79
CA ALA A 188 -25.86 4.12 15.01
C ALA A 188 -24.59 3.34 14.61
N GLY A 189 -24.05 3.66 13.44
CA GLY A 189 -22.85 3.05 12.88
C GLY A 189 -21.59 3.88 13.17
N PHE A 190 -20.47 3.22 13.43
CA PHE A 190 -19.17 3.86 13.73
C PHE A 190 -18.02 3.20 12.94
N ASP A 191 -16.91 3.89 12.69
CA ASP A 191 -15.60 3.21 12.55
C ASP A 191 -15.04 2.86 13.94
N LEU A 192 -13.93 2.11 13.97
CA LEU A 192 -13.18 1.72 15.16
C LEU A 192 -11.95 2.62 15.38
N ASP A 193 -11.00 2.60 14.45
CA ASP A 193 -9.60 3.00 14.62
C ASP A 193 -9.38 4.44 14.12
N GLY A 194 -9.50 5.40 15.03
CA GLY A 194 -9.58 6.84 14.75
C GLY A 194 -10.91 7.46 15.20
N THR A 195 -11.93 6.64 15.47
CA THR A 195 -13.31 7.08 15.74
C THR A 195 -13.85 6.68 17.12
N LEU A 196 -13.74 5.40 17.51
CA LEU A 196 -14.11 4.95 18.87
C LEU A 196 -12.87 4.78 19.75
N ILE A 197 -11.75 4.36 19.14
CA ILE A 197 -10.46 4.19 19.79
C ILE A 197 -9.35 4.92 19.02
N THR A 198 -8.25 5.18 19.71
CA THR A 198 -6.99 5.67 19.13
C THR A 198 -5.82 4.96 19.81
N THR A 199 -4.60 5.09 19.30
CA THR A 199 -3.42 4.50 19.95
C THR A 199 -3.19 5.09 21.34
N GLN A 200 -2.68 4.27 22.28
CA GLN A 200 -2.24 4.74 23.58
C GLN A 200 -0.86 5.40 23.46
N SER A 201 -0.01 4.89 22.57
CA SER A 201 1.33 5.38 22.25
C SER A 201 1.37 6.72 21.50
N GLY A 202 0.23 7.16 20.93
CA GLY A 202 0.15 8.37 20.12
C GLY A 202 0.77 8.26 18.72
N LYS A 203 1.17 7.05 18.29
CA LYS A 203 1.62 6.78 16.92
C LYS A 203 0.43 6.59 15.96
N VAL A 204 0.68 6.73 14.67
CA VAL A 204 -0.32 6.49 13.61
C VAL A 204 -0.78 5.03 13.59
N PHE A 205 0.15 4.09 13.78
CA PHE A 205 -0.13 2.65 13.83
C PHE A 205 0.15 2.08 15.23
N PRO A 206 -0.67 1.14 15.73
CA PRO A 206 -0.50 0.55 17.05
C PRO A 206 0.73 -0.36 17.12
N ILE A 207 1.51 -0.26 18.19
CA ILE A 207 2.76 -1.03 18.37
C ILE A 207 2.57 -2.42 19.00
N SER A 208 1.39 -2.69 19.55
CA SER A 208 0.99 -3.97 20.14
C SER A 208 -0.54 -4.17 19.99
N PRO A 209 -1.09 -5.37 20.25
CA PRO A 209 -2.54 -5.59 20.27
C PRO A 209 -3.28 -4.68 21.27
N ASP A 210 -2.60 -4.33 22.35
CA ASP A 210 -3.11 -3.56 23.49
C ASP A 210 -2.81 -2.04 23.37
N ASP A 211 -2.14 -1.59 22.30
CA ASP A 211 -1.87 -0.17 22.05
C ASP A 211 -3.12 0.55 21.53
N TRP A 212 -4.14 0.62 22.38
CA TRP A 212 -5.37 1.35 22.13
C TRP A 212 -5.95 1.94 23.42
N ARG A 213 -6.73 3.00 23.26
CA ARG A 213 -7.57 3.62 24.29
C ARG A 213 -8.82 4.17 23.64
N ILE A 214 -9.88 4.36 24.41
CA ILE A 214 -11.08 5.08 23.94
C ILE A 214 -10.67 6.50 23.51
N LEU A 215 -11.19 6.97 22.37
CA LEU A 215 -10.77 8.23 21.74
C LEU A 215 -11.05 9.45 22.64
N TYR A 216 -12.28 9.57 23.13
CA TYR A 216 -12.70 10.61 24.07
C TYR A 216 -13.50 10.00 25.24
N PRO A 217 -13.42 10.56 26.47
CA PRO A 217 -14.15 10.04 27.63
C PRO A 217 -15.69 10.09 27.48
N GLU A 218 -16.21 10.92 26.57
CA GLU A 218 -17.63 11.05 26.25
C GLU A 218 -18.20 9.84 25.48
N VAL A 219 -17.35 9.10 24.74
CA VAL A 219 -17.78 8.01 23.83
C VAL A 219 -18.64 6.95 24.54
N PRO A 220 -18.24 6.35 25.68
CA PRO A 220 -19.04 5.30 26.33
C PRO A 220 -20.36 5.83 26.90
N HIS A 221 -20.41 7.11 27.29
CA HIS A 221 -21.65 7.76 27.70
C HIS A 221 -22.60 7.96 26.52
N LYS A 222 -22.08 8.45 25.38
CA LYS A 222 -22.90 8.67 24.18
C LYS A 222 -23.45 7.38 23.59
N LEU A 223 -22.67 6.29 23.61
CA LEU A 223 -23.17 4.98 23.18
C LEU A 223 -24.27 4.44 24.10
N LYS A 224 -24.17 4.63 25.42
CA LYS A 224 -25.22 4.24 26.39
C LYS A 224 -26.50 5.05 26.21
N GLN A 225 -26.39 6.36 25.93
CA GLN A 225 -27.53 7.19 25.54
C GLN A 225 -28.23 6.57 24.31
N LEU A 226 -27.50 6.33 23.22
CA LEU A 226 -28.06 5.79 21.98
C LEU A 226 -28.70 4.42 22.17
N GLN A 227 -28.12 3.54 22.98
CA GLN A 227 -28.74 2.27 23.35
C GLN A 227 -30.10 2.49 24.05
N SER A 228 -30.19 3.44 24.98
CA SER A 228 -31.44 3.77 25.68
C SER A 228 -32.49 4.45 24.77
N GLU A 229 -32.05 5.14 23.72
CA GLU A 229 -32.89 5.71 22.66
C GLU A 229 -33.33 4.68 21.60
N GLY A 230 -32.94 3.40 21.77
CA GLY A 230 -33.35 2.28 20.91
C GLY A 230 -32.52 2.10 19.64
N TYR A 231 -31.36 2.75 19.52
CA TYR A 231 -30.44 2.49 18.40
C TYR A 231 -29.73 1.16 18.56
N LYS A 232 -29.67 0.38 17.48
CA LYS A 232 -28.70 -0.70 17.35
C LYS A 232 -27.32 -0.11 17.08
N LEU A 233 -26.36 -0.42 17.95
CA LEU A 233 -24.98 0.06 17.83
C LEU A 233 -24.17 -0.90 16.94
N VAL A 234 -23.50 -0.36 15.92
CA VAL A 234 -22.75 -1.14 14.93
C VAL A 234 -21.39 -0.51 14.62
N ILE A 235 -20.36 -1.32 14.46
CA ILE A 235 -19.03 -0.89 14.00
C ILE A 235 -18.77 -1.47 12.61
N PHE A 236 -18.25 -0.64 11.71
CA PHE A 236 -17.87 -0.97 10.34
C PHE A 236 -16.41 -0.59 10.12
N THR A 237 -15.48 -1.57 10.11
CA THR A 237 -14.03 -1.31 10.13
C THR A 237 -13.25 -2.01 9.00
N ASN A 238 -12.14 -1.39 8.58
CA ASN A 238 -11.48 -1.59 7.28
C ASN A 238 -10.09 -2.31 7.38
N GLN A 239 -10.07 -3.52 7.97
CA GLN A 239 -8.85 -4.23 8.41
C GLN A 239 -8.11 -5.03 7.31
N LEU A 240 -7.60 -4.32 6.30
CA LEU A 240 -6.84 -4.92 5.18
C LEU A 240 -5.52 -5.61 5.60
N SER A 241 -5.02 -5.32 6.80
CA SER A 241 -3.89 -6.01 7.44
C SER A 241 -4.13 -7.52 7.59
N ILE A 242 -5.37 -7.93 7.84
CA ILE A 242 -5.77 -9.34 8.05
C ILE A 242 -5.68 -10.11 6.74
N GLY A 243 -6.34 -9.65 5.67
CA GLY A 243 -6.28 -10.28 4.34
C GLY A 243 -4.93 -10.15 3.63
N ARG A 244 -4.00 -9.35 4.17
CA ARG A 244 -2.58 -9.30 3.78
C ARG A 244 -1.67 -10.20 4.64
N GLY A 245 -2.23 -10.94 5.61
CA GLY A 245 -1.45 -11.80 6.52
C GLY A 245 -0.54 -11.05 7.50
N ARG A 246 -0.66 -9.72 7.62
CA ARG A 246 0.16 -8.89 8.54
C ARG A 246 -0.42 -8.82 9.96
N LEU A 247 -1.69 -9.18 10.13
CA LEU A 247 -2.36 -9.25 11.43
C LEU A 247 -3.16 -10.54 11.50
N ARG A 248 -2.96 -11.35 12.54
CA ARG A 248 -3.74 -12.59 12.74
C ARG A 248 -5.19 -12.25 13.14
N PRO A 249 -6.22 -12.91 12.57
CA PRO A 249 -7.61 -12.64 12.89
C PRO A 249 -7.90 -12.74 14.40
N GLU A 250 -7.30 -13.71 15.09
CA GLU A 250 -7.56 -14.03 16.50
C GLU A 250 -7.17 -12.88 17.42
N ILE A 251 -6.06 -12.20 17.10
CA ILE A 251 -5.58 -11.01 17.82
C ILE A 251 -6.58 -9.85 17.64
N PHE A 252 -7.08 -9.65 16.41
CA PHE A 252 -8.05 -8.60 16.16
C PHE A 252 -9.40 -8.90 16.80
N LYS A 253 -9.83 -10.18 16.83
CA LYS A 253 -11.04 -10.62 17.55
C LYS A 253 -10.94 -10.30 19.05
N ALA A 254 -9.82 -10.65 19.69
CA ALA A 254 -9.57 -10.32 21.09
C ALA A 254 -9.53 -8.80 21.36
N LYS A 255 -8.90 -8.00 20.47
CA LYS A 255 -8.95 -6.52 20.54
C LYS A 255 -10.39 -6.02 20.49
N VAL A 256 -11.21 -6.49 19.55
CA VAL A 256 -12.62 -6.09 19.41
C VAL A 256 -13.43 -6.43 20.67
N GLU A 257 -13.28 -7.65 21.21
CA GLU A 257 -13.96 -8.06 22.44
C GLU A 257 -13.58 -7.16 23.63
N ALA A 258 -12.28 -6.90 23.82
CA ALA A 258 -11.79 -6.03 24.90
C ALA A 258 -12.24 -4.56 24.76
N VAL A 259 -12.34 -4.04 23.52
CA VAL A 259 -12.90 -2.72 23.24
C VAL A 259 -14.39 -2.67 23.60
N ILE A 260 -15.17 -3.69 23.23
CA ILE A 260 -16.62 -3.74 23.50
C ILE A 260 -16.90 -3.81 25.02
N GLU A 261 -16.14 -4.63 25.76
CA GLU A 261 -16.21 -4.65 27.23
C GLU A 261 -15.83 -3.29 27.82
N ARG A 262 -14.84 -2.59 27.26
CA ARG A 262 -14.43 -1.26 27.75
C ARG A 262 -15.44 -0.15 27.43
N LEU A 263 -16.19 -0.27 26.34
CA LEU A 263 -17.32 0.62 26.02
C LEU A 263 -18.55 0.30 26.89
N GLY A 264 -18.72 -0.97 27.30
CA GLY A 264 -19.75 -1.41 28.23
C GLY A 264 -21.17 -1.32 27.66
N VAL A 265 -21.32 -1.65 26.37
CA VAL A 265 -22.59 -1.72 25.61
C VAL A 265 -22.55 -2.88 24.62
N PRO A 266 -23.68 -3.55 24.31
CA PRO A 266 -23.74 -4.55 23.26
C PRO A 266 -23.58 -3.90 21.88
N LEU A 267 -22.74 -4.50 21.04
CA LEU A 267 -22.34 -4.00 19.72
C LEU A 267 -22.34 -5.14 18.69
N GLN A 268 -22.62 -4.81 17.43
CA GLN A 268 -22.26 -5.66 16.28
C GLN A 268 -21.02 -5.09 15.59
N VAL A 269 -20.10 -5.92 15.09
CA VAL A 269 -18.90 -5.45 14.38
C VAL A 269 -18.75 -6.17 13.06
N PHE A 270 -18.61 -5.41 11.99
CA PHE A 270 -18.34 -5.89 10.63
C PHE A 270 -16.91 -5.50 10.25
N VAL A 271 -16.11 -6.49 9.87
CA VAL A 271 -14.66 -6.34 9.63
C VAL A 271 -14.35 -6.72 8.19
N ALA A 272 -14.08 -5.72 7.34
CA ALA A 272 -13.66 -5.94 5.96
C ALA A 272 -12.17 -6.32 5.91
N THR A 273 -11.88 -7.62 5.82
CA THR A 273 -10.51 -8.15 5.89
C THR A 273 -9.71 -7.96 4.59
N GLY A 274 -10.37 -7.73 3.46
CA GLY A 274 -9.75 -7.65 2.14
C GLY A 274 -10.36 -6.61 1.21
N SER A 275 -9.76 -6.44 0.02
CA SER A 275 -10.31 -5.60 -1.04
C SER A 275 -11.54 -6.23 -1.72
N GLY A 276 -12.46 -5.39 -2.16
CA GLY A 276 -13.73 -5.80 -2.79
C GLY A 276 -14.95 -5.19 -2.09
N MET A 277 -16.12 -5.79 -2.31
CA MET A 277 -17.43 -5.25 -1.93
C MET A 277 -17.61 -4.85 -0.45
N TYR A 278 -16.87 -5.48 0.47
CA TYR A 278 -16.99 -5.19 1.91
C TYR A 278 -16.16 -3.98 2.37
N ARG A 279 -15.13 -3.56 1.62
CA ARG A 279 -14.26 -2.45 2.06
C ARG A 279 -14.95 -1.10 1.85
N LYS A 280 -15.09 -0.31 2.91
CA LYS A 280 -15.59 1.08 2.82
C LYS A 280 -14.73 1.86 1.81
N PRO A 281 -15.31 2.65 0.89
CA PRO A 281 -16.69 3.15 0.91
C PRO A 281 -17.78 2.25 0.27
N VAL A 282 -17.47 1.01 -0.11
CA VAL A 282 -18.45 0.10 -0.73
C VAL A 282 -19.38 -0.51 0.33
N LEU A 283 -20.65 -0.69 -0.03
CA LEU A 283 -21.75 -0.99 0.91
C LEU A 283 -21.83 -2.44 1.41
N GLY A 284 -20.95 -3.36 1.03
CA GLY A 284 -21.14 -4.79 1.29
C GLY A 284 -21.37 -5.16 2.76
N MET A 285 -20.81 -4.39 3.72
CA MET A 285 -21.10 -4.59 5.15
C MET A 285 -22.47 -4.04 5.56
N TRP A 286 -22.88 -2.89 5.02
CA TRP A 286 -24.21 -2.30 5.24
C TRP A 286 -25.32 -3.19 4.66
N ASP A 287 -25.08 -3.71 3.45
CA ASP A 287 -25.91 -4.71 2.79
C ASP A 287 -26.06 -5.98 3.65
N TYR A 288 -24.97 -6.48 4.25
CA TYR A 288 -25.02 -7.65 5.14
C TYR A 288 -25.81 -7.36 6.42
N LEU A 289 -25.61 -6.17 7.03
CA LEU A 289 -26.39 -5.73 8.18
C LEU A 289 -27.89 -5.79 7.85
N CYS A 290 -28.33 -5.08 6.81
CA CYS A 290 -29.74 -4.97 6.46
C CYS A 290 -30.36 -6.30 6.02
N LYS A 291 -29.65 -7.08 5.18
CA LYS A 291 -30.20 -8.29 4.54
C LYS A 291 -30.09 -9.57 5.36
N LYS A 292 -29.21 -9.61 6.37
CA LYS A 292 -28.94 -10.83 7.15
C LYS A 292 -28.87 -10.60 8.66
N ALA A 293 -28.18 -9.56 9.11
CA ALA A 293 -27.80 -9.44 10.52
C ALA A 293 -28.70 -8.51 11.38
N ASN A 294 -29.82 -8.01 10.83
CA ASN A 294 -30.79 -7.15 11.53
C ASN A 294 -32.16 -7.82 11.81
N GLY A 295 -32.22 -9.15 11.90
CA GLY A 295 -33.42 -9.87 12.33
C GLY A 295 -34.64 -9.71 11.40
N GLY A 296 -34.44 -9.28 10.15
CA GLY A 296 -35.51 -8.97 9.20
C GLY A 296 -36.13 -7.58 9.35
N LEU A 297 -35.63 -6.73 10.25
CA LEU A 297 -36.08 -5.33 10.37
C LEU A 297 -35.38 -4.44 9.34
N GLU A 298 -36.19 -3.70 8.57
CA GLU A 298 -35.72 -2.65 7.66
C GLU A 298 -35.17 -1.44 8.43
N VAL A 299 -34.13 -0.80 7.90
CA VAL A 299 -33.41 0.29 8.58
C VAL A 299 -33.86 1.65 8.05
N SER A 300 -34.37 2.49 8.96
CA SER A 300 -34.76 3.88 8.73
C SER A 300 -33.51 4.73 8.51
N LEU A 301 -33.14 4.99 7.25
CA LEU A 301 -31.93 5.75 6.90
C LEU A 301 -31.94 7.18 7.45
N GLN A 302 -33.12 7.80 7.54
CA GLN A 302 -33.30 9.18 8.04
C GLN A 302 -33.12 9.27 9.57
N GLU A 303 -33.35 8.18 10.28
CA GLU A 303 -33.17 8.05 11.74
C GLU A 303 -31.90 7.24 12.09
N SER A 304 -31.01 7.04 11.11
CA SER A 304 -29.76 6.30 11.27
C SER A 304 -28.58 7.19 10.91
N VAL A 305 -27.44 6.93 11.57
CA VAL A 305 -26.27 7.80 11.53
C VAL A 305 -25.00 6.98 11.35
N TYR A 306 -24.02 7.52 10.62
CA TYR A 306 -22.67 7.01 10.55
C TYR A 306 -21.66 8.02 11.05
N VAL A 307 -20.71 7.57 11.87
CA VAL A 307 -19.63 8.38 12.44
C VAL A 307 -18.28 7.79 12.02
N GLY A 308 -17.39 8.62 11.51
CA GLY A 308 -16.07 8.19 11.06
C GLY A 308 -15.07 9.34 10.89
N ASP A 309 -13.79 9.08 11.10
CA ASP A 309 -12.70 10.07 10.99
C ASP A 309 -12.08 10.15 9.59
N ALA A 310 -12.25 9.13 8.74
CA ALA A 310 -11.87 9.17 7.33
C ALA A 310 -12.86 10.01 6.52
N ALA A 311 -12.85 11.33 6.79
CA ALA A 311 -13.89 12.28 6.46
C ALA A 311 -13.48 13.33 5.42
N GLY A 312 -12.28 13.21 4.82
CA GLY A 312 -11.79 14.10 3.76
C GLY A 312 -11.49 15.53 4.20
N ARG A 313 -11.25 15.79 5.49
CA ARG A 313 -10.93 17.11 6.02
C ARG A 313 -9.55 17.60 5.55
N PRO A 314 -9.39 18.90 5.21
CA PRO A 314 -8.12 19.48 4.76
C PRO A 314 -7.13 19.67 5.93
N ALA A 315 -5.87 19.92 5.62
CA ALA A 315 -4.86 20.20 6.65
C ALA A 315 -5.21 21.47 7.46
N ASN A 316 -5.02 21.39 8.78
CA ASN A 316 -5.37 22.43 9.77
C ASN A 316 -6.88 22.64 9.97
N TRP A 317 -7.70 21.60 9.77
CA TRP A 317 -9.13 21.63 10.05
C TRP A 317 -9.48 21.87 11.54
N ALA A 318 -8.53 21.61 12.44
CA ALA A 318 -8.61 21.94 13.87
C ALA A 318 -7.23 22.29 14.47
N PRO A 319 -7.18 22.95 15.64
CA PRO A 319 -5.93 23.20 16.35
C PRO A 319 -5.12 21.92 16.59
N GLY A 320 -3.83 21.95 16.24
CA GLY A 320 -2.93 20.80 16.31
C GLY A 320 -3.00 19.84 15.11
N GLN A 321 -4.12 19.77 14.38
CA GLN A 321 -4.33 18.84 13.26
C GLN A 321 -3.68 19.32 11.96
N LYS A 322 -2.35 19.31 11.92
CA LYS A 322 -1.52 19.81 10.80
C LYS A 322 -1.60 18.97 9.51
N LYS A 323 -2.13 17.74 9.56
CA LYS A 323 -2.34 16.87 8.40
C LYS A 323 -3.79 16.97 7.91
N LYS A 324 -4.01 16.67 6.62
CA LYS A 324 -5.35 16.32 6.12
C LYS A 324 -5.74 14.93 6.67
N ASP A 325 -7.03 14.58 6.60
CA ASP A 325 -7.43 13.18 6.78
C ASP A 325 -6.73 12.29 5.73
N PHE A 326 -6.38 11.06 6.12
CA PHE A 326 -5.73 10.11 5.20
C PHE A 326 -6.64 9.74 4.03
N SER A 327 -7.94 9.53 4.31
CA SER A 327 -8.97 9.15 3.34
C SER A 327 -10.30 9.85 3.58
N CYS A 328 -11.24 9.66 2.64
CA CYS A 328 -12.64 10.09 2.72
C CYS A 328 -13.60 8.88 2.78
N SER A 329 -13.10 7.68 3.11
CA SER A 329 -13.85 6.42 2.97
C SER A 329 -15.11 6.32 3.83
N ASP A 330 -15.18 7.06 4.94
CA ASP A 330 -16.30 6.96 5.89
C ASP A 330 -17.43 7.89 5.51
N ARG A 331 -17.09 9.13 5.14
CA ARG A 331 -18.04 10.07 4.53
C ARG A 331 -18.62 9.51 3.25
N LEU A 332 -17.80 8.87 2.42
CA LEU A 332 -18.25 8.22 1.18
C LEU A 332 -19.06 6.94 1.44
N PHE A 333 -18.78 6.18 2.51
CA PHE A 333 -19.63 5.04 2.92
C PHE A 333 -21.03 5.50 3.32
N ALA A 334 -21.13 6.53 4.16
CA ALA A 334 -22.41 7.13 4.55
C ALA A 334 -23.17 7.73 3.35
N LEU A 335 -22.46 8.45 2.47
CA LEU A 335 -23.01 9.04 1.25
C LEU A 335 -23.57 7.98 0.29
N ASN A 336 -22.91 6.83 0.16
CA ASN A 336 -23.40 5.70 -0.63
C ASN A 336 -24.61 5.03 0.05
N ALA A 337 -24.63 4.96 1.39
CA ALA A 337 -25.70 4.31 2.17
C ALA A 337 -26.95 5.19 2.33
N GLY A 338 -26.87 6.50 2.05
CA GLY A 338 -27.93 7.46 2.31
C GLY A 338 -28.07 7.85 3.79
N LEU A 339 -27.01 7.68 4.58
CA LEU A 339 -26.98 7.93 6.03
C LEU A 339 -26.54 9.36 6.35
N LEU A 340 -27.04 9.91 7.46
CA LEU A 340 -26.49 11.12 8.06
C LEU A 340 -25.05 10.86 8.54
N PHE A 341 -24.12 11.76 8.24
CA PHE A 341 -22.70 11.60 8.55
C PHE A 341 -22.15 12.69 9.49
N HIS A 342 -21.37 12.27 10.48
CA HIS A 342 -20.61 13.15 11.37
C HIS A 342 -19.16 12.67 11.57
N THR A 343 -18.27 13.60 11.89
CA THR A 343 -16.94 13.26 12.43
C THR A 343 -17.02 12.96 13.94
N PRO A 344 -16.04 12.26 14.53
CA PRO A 344 -16.03 11.98 15.97
C PRO A 344 -16.11 13.25 16.83
N GLU A 345 -15.44 14.32 16.40
CA GLU A 345 -15.44 15.63 17.06
C GLU A 345 -16.82 16.31 17.00
N GLU A 346 -17.48 16.27 15.82
CA GLU A 346 -18.86 16.75 15.66
C GLU A 346 -19.84 15.98 16.56
N TYR A 347 -19.70 14.65 16.63
CA TYR A 347 -20.69 13.77 17.22
C TYR A 347 -20.56 13.56 18.74
N PHE A 348 -19.33 13.43 19.23
CA PHE A 348 -19.06 13.18 20.66
C PHE A 348 -18.74 14.46 21.44
N LEU A 349 -18.09 15.44 20.81
CA LEU A 349 -17.66 16.68 21.46
C LEU A 349 -18.54 17.90 21.11
N GLY A 350 -19.52 17.74 20.21
CA GLY A 350 -20.42 18.81 19.78
C GLY A 350 -19.72 19.93 18.99
N TRP A 351 -18.58 19.62 18.35
CA TRP A 351 -17.84 20.63 17.58
C TRP A 351 -18.61 21.05 16.32
N LYS A 352 -18.33 22.26 15.82
CA LYS A 352 -18.86 22.72 14.53
C LYS A 352 -18.31 21.85 13.40
N GLN A 353 -19.14 21.58 12.40
CA GLN A 353 -18.76 20.76 11.25
C GLN A 353 -17.48 21.26 10.58
N ALA A 354 -16.52 20.36 10.38
CA ALA A 354 -15.29 20.66 9.69
C ALA A 354 -15.52 20.76 8.17
N LEU A 355 -14.76 21.64 7.51
CA LEU A 355 -14.68 21.64 6.04
C LEU A 355 -14.12 20.30 5.55
N PHE A 356 -14.56 19.85 4.38
CA PHE A 356 -14.10 18.61 3.75
C PHE A 356 -14.09 18.74 2.23
N ALA A 357 -13.33 17.85 1.58
CA ALA A 357 -13.39 17.64 0.14
C ALA A 357 -13.92 16.24 -0.18
N LEU A 358 -14.72 16.15 -1.25
CA LEU A 358 -15.03 14.88 -1.91
C LEU A 358 -14.03 14.69 -3.08
N PRO A 359 -13.84 13.46 -3.59
CA PRO A 359 -13.01 13.22 -4.78
C PRO A 359 -13.53 13.99 -6.01
N ASP A 360 -12.63 14.44 -6.88
CA ASP A 360 -12.96 15.21 -8.09
C ASP A 360 -13.89 14.44 -9.07
N PHE A 361 -13.88 13.11 -9.00
CA PHE A 361 -14.74 12.23 -9.79
C PHE A 361 -15.90 11.69 -8.95
N ASP A 362 -17.12 12.13 -9.26
CA ASP A 362 -18.35 11.56 -8.71
C ASP A 362 -18.94 10.53 -9.69
N PRO A 363 -18.98 9.22 -9.35
CA PRO A 363 -19.56 8.20 -10.22
C PRO A 363 -21.07 8.37 -10.45
N ARG A 364 -21.76 9.16 -9.63
CA ARG A 364 -23.20 9.47 -9.78
C ARG A 364 -23.47 10.51 -10.86
N ALA A 365 -22.46 11.26 -11.28
CA ALA A 365 -22.54 12.25 -12.35
C ALA A 365 -22.28 11.65 -13.75
N VAL A 366 -21.98 10.35 -13.84
CA VAL A 366 -21.75 9.65 -15.12
C VAL A 366 -23.10 9.33 -15.77
N ASP A 367 -23.44 9.99 -16.87
CA ASP A 367 -24.66 9.71 -17.62
C ASP A 367 -24.57 8.34 -18.34
N PRO A 368 -25.44 7.34 -18.00
CA PRO A 368 -25.48 6.06 -18.69
C PRO A 368 -26.06 6.14 -20.11
N LYS A 369 -26.59 7.31 -20.53
CA LYS A 369 -27.10 7.59 -21.88
C LYS A 369 -26.17 8.47 -22.71
N ALA A 370 -24.95 8.73 -22.22
CA ALA A 370 -23.95 9.49 -22.95
C ALA A 370 -23.66 8.89 -24.34
N GLN A 371 -23.26 9.75 -25.29
CA GLN A 371 -22.98 9.34 -26.66
C GLN A 371 -21.82 8.32 -26.70
N LEU A 372 -21.99 7.26 -27.50
CA LEU A 372 -21.05 6.14 -27.54
C LEU A 372 -19.66 6.52 -28.10
N TYR A 373 -19.62 7.52 -28.96
CA TYR A 373 -18.43 8.17 -29.52
C TYR A 373 -18.82 9.54 -30.07
N ASP A 374 -17.82 10.38 -30.31
CA ASP A 374 -17.94 11.74 -30.85
C ASP A 374 -17.05 11.86 -32.12
N PRO A 375 -17.55 12.43 -33.24
CA PRO A 375 -18.91 12.89 -33.47
C PRO A 375 -19.91 11.74 -33.66
N PRO A 376 -21.19 11.89 -33.26
CA PRO A 376 -22.18 10.79 -33.29
C PRO A 376 -22.52 10.23 -34.69
N ASN A 377 -22.15 10.95 -35.75
CA ASN A 377 -22.32 10.53 -37.15
C ASN A 377 -21.06 9.88 -37.75
N ALA A 378 -19.99 9.69 -36.97
CA ALA A 378 -18.81 8.96 -37.41
C ALA A 378 -19.16 7.50 -37.70
N SER A 379 -18.74 6.97 -38.85
CA SER A 379 -18.79 5.52 -39.09
C SER A 379 -17.68 4.86 -38.29
N LEU A 380 -18.04 4.18 -37.20
CA LEU A 380 -17.08 3.47 -36.34
C LEU A 380 -16.42 2.28 -37.06
N ALA A 381 -17.02 1.80 -38.16
CA ALA A 381 -16.45 0.78 -39.03
C ALA A 381 -16.38 1.27 -40.49
N SER A 382 -15.44 0.73 -41.25
CA SER A 382 -15.14 1.08 -42.64
C SER A 382 -15.21 -0.15 -43.54
N SER A 383 -15.52 0.07 -44.82
CA SER A 383 -15.51 -0.98 -45.86
C SER A 383 -14.13 -1.15 -46.52
N SER A 384 -13.19 -0.24 -46.25
CA SER A 384 -11.80 -0.32 -46.71
C SER A 384 -10.85 -0.74 -45.59
N SER A 385 -9.74 -1.40 -45.93
CA SER A 385 -8.69 -1.75 -44.97
C SER A 385 -8.12 -0.53 -44.24
N GLU A 386 -8.17 -0.55 -42.91
CA GLU A 386 -7.71 0.54 -42.04
C GLU A 386 -7.06 0.00 -40.75
N LEU A 387 -6.47 0.90 -39.94
CA LEU A 387 -5.87 0.57 -38.64
C LEU A 387 -6.43 1.48 -37.54
N VAL A 388 -7.30 0.92 -36.69
CA VAL A 388 -7.87 1.63 -35.52
C VAL A 388 -6.94 1.50 -34.32
N VAL A 389 -6.40 2.62 -33.82
CA VAL A 389 -5.47 2.66 -32.68
C VAL A 389 -6.19 3.18 -31.42
N ALA A 390 -6.38 2.30 -30.43
CA ALA A 390 -7.16 2.62 -29.22
C ALA A 390 -6.31 3.19 -28.07
N VAL A 391 -6.42 4.50 -27.86
CA VAL A 391 -5.68 5.25 -26.82
C VAL A 391 -6.51 5.39 -25.53
N GLY A 392 -5.83 5.50 -24.37
CA GLY A 392 -6.46 5.76 -23.06
C GLY A 392 -5.94 4.84 -21.95
N PHE A 393 -6.38 5.05 -20.71
CA PHE A 393 -5.90 4.32 -19.52
C PHE A 393 -6.15 2.79 -19.57
N PRO A 394 -5.34 1.98 -18.85
CA PRO A 394 -5.67 0.58 -18.59
C PRO A 394 -6.96 0.45 -17.77
N ALA A 395 -7.63 -0.70 -17.85
CA ALA A 395 -8.93 -0.99 -17.23
C ALA A 395 -10.12 -0.10 -17.62
N ALA A 396 -9.93 1.06 -18.27
CA ALA A 396 -10.96 2.00 -18.73
C ALA A 396 -11.75 1.50 -19.96
N GLY A 397 -12.30 0.28 -19.91
CA GLY A 397 -13.27 -0.27 -20.88
C GLY A 397 -12.76 -0.58 -22.31
N LYS A 398 -11.62 -0.03 -22.75
CA LYS A 398 -11.16 -0.07 -24.17
C LYS A 398 -11.32 -1.42 -24.86
N SER A 399 -10.76 -2.50 -24.29
CA SER A 399 -10.82 -3.83 -24.89
C SER A 399 -12.25 -4.41 -24.96
N THR A 400 -13.13 -4.04 -24.04
CA THR A 400 -14.56 -4.39 -24.08
C THR A 400 -15.27 -3.65 -25.20
N PHE A 401 -14.99 -2.35 -25.36
CA PHE A 401 -15.53 -1.53 -26.45
C PHE A 401 -15.15 -2.08 -27.83
N LEU A 402 -13.84 -2.29 -28.08
CA LEU A 402 -13.34 -2.80 -29.35
C LEU A 402 -13.92 -4.17 -29.70
N LYS A 403 -13.97 -5.10 -28.72
CA LYS A 403 -14.55 -6.44 -28.92
C LYS A 403 -16.04 -6.39 -29.24
N LYS A 404 -16.79 -5.49 -28.59
CA LYS A 404 -18.24 -5.34 -28.78
C LYS A 404 -18.61 -4.66 -30.10
N HIS A 405 -17.78 -3.72 -30.59
CA HIS A 405 -18.16 -2.81 -31.68
C HIS A 405 -17.33 -2.91 -32.98
N LEU A 406 -16.13 -3.49 -32.95
CA LEU A 406 -15.28 -3.69 -34.15
C LEU A 406 -15.07 -5.18 -34.47
N VAL A 407 -14.68 -5.97 -33.46
CA VAL A 407 -14.38 -7.41 -33.68
C VAL A 407 -15.66 -8.17 -34.05
N SER A 408 -16.80 -7.77 -33.49
CA SER A 408 -18.13 -8.26 -33.85
C SER A 408 -18.53 -8.02 -35.31
N VAL A 409 -17.92 -7.04 -35.99
CA VAL A 409 -18.14 -6.72 -37.41
C VAL A 409 -16.93 -7.08 -38.29
N GLY A 410 -16.02 -7.93 -37.78
CA GLY A 410 -14.95 -8.58 -38.56
C GLY A 410 -13.54 -8.00 -38.40
N TYR A 411 -13.33 -7.00 -37.54
CA TYR A 411 -11.98 -6.43 -37.35
C TYR A 411 -11.03 -7.41 -36.65
N ALA A 412 -9.82 -7.54 -37.18
CA ALA A 412 -8.74 -8.30 -36.56
C ALA A 412 -8.28 -7.63 -35.25
N TYR A 413 -8.44 -8.31 -34.12
CA TYR A 413 -8.02 -7.81 -32.81
C TYR A 413 -6.54 -8.13 -32.53
N ILE A 414 -5.67 -7.12 -32.60
CA ILE A 414 -4.26 -7.24 -32.26
C ILE A 414 -4.03 -6.69 -30.85
N ASN A 415 -3.41 -7.48 -29.98
CA ASN A 415 -3.05 -7.08 -28.63
C ASN A 415 -1.60 -7.50 -28.31
N GLN A 416 -0.73 -6.51 -28.12
CA GLN A 416 0.71 -6.70 -27.89
C GLN A 416 1.03 -7.41 -26.56
N VAL A 417 0.09 -7.47 -25.61
CA VAL A 417 0.28 -8.13 -24.30
C VAL A 417 0.04 -9.64 -24.36
N SER A 418 -0.82 -10.10 -25.28
CA SER A 418 -1.01 -11.53 -25.56
C SER A 418 0.00 -11.97 -26.61
N ASN A 419 0.98 -12.78 -26.23
CA ASN A 419 2.10 -13.20 -27.09
C ASN A 419 1.69 -14.25 -28.17
N GLU A 420 0.42 -14.25 -28.56
CA GLU A 420 -0.15 -15.13 -29.59
C GLU A 420 0.02 -14.51 -30.98
N ARG A 421 1.20 -14.75 -31.55
CA ARG A 421 1.47 -14.69 -33.01
C ARG A 421 1.09 -13.39 -33.72
N LEU A 422 2.02 -12.44 -33.70
CA LEU A 422 2.27 -11.59 -34.89
C LEU A 422 2.80 -12.45 -36.06
N LYS A 423 1.91 -13.25 -36.67
CA LYS A 423 2.14 -14.03 -37.90
C LYS A 423 1.15 -13.67 -39.03
N LEU A 424 0.59 -12.46 -38.98
CA LEU A 424 -0.39 -11.94 -39.94
C LEU A 424 0.12 -10.77 -40.79
N PHE A 425 1.37 -10.36 -40.63
CA PHE A 425 2.04 -9.41 -41.52
C PHE A 425 3.24 -10.06 -42.21
N SER A 426 3.11 -10.28 -43.52
CA SER A 426 4.22 -10.60 -44.41
C SER A 426 5.13 -9.36 -44.58
N PRO A 427 6.41 -9.49 -44.99
CA PRO A 427 7.47 -8.54 -44.62
C PRO A 427 7.53 -7.27 -45.49
N TYR A 428 6.46 -6.49 -45.55
CA TYR A 428 6.35 -5.25 -46.34
C TYR A 428 5.77 -4.05 -45.57
N PHE A 429 6.07 -3.90 -44.28
CA PHE A 429 5.94 -2.60 -43.61
C PHE A 429 6.95 -2.42 -42.46
N ILE A 430 8.07 -1.75 -42.74
CA ILE A 430 8.94 -1.18 -41.70
C ILE A 430 8.40 0.22 -41.37
N ALA A 431 7.45 0.28 -40.44
CA ALA A 431 6.94 1.54 -39.89
C ALA A 431 7.88 2.06 -38.79
N SER A 432 8.95 2.75 -39.19
CA SER A 432 9.93 3.34 -38.27
C SER A 432 9.32 4.45 -37.41
N PHE A 433 9.04 4.16 -36.13
CA PHE A 433 8.59 5.18 -35.18
C PHE A 433 9.74 6.07 -34.70
N PHE A 434 9.80 7.28 -35.24
CA PHE A 434 10.60 8.37 -34.67
C PHE A 434 10.00 8.87 -33.34
N PRO A 435 10.80 9.04 -32.28
CA PRO A 435 10.50 10.01 -31.24
C PRO A 435 10.83 11.42 -31.77
N LEU A 436 9.81 12.22 -32.07
CA LEU A 436 10.00 13.63 -32.44
C LEU A 436 10.44 14.46 -31.22
N TYR A 437 11.74 14.70 -31.12
CA TYR A 437 12.30 15.84 -30.39
C TYR A 437 12.81 16.90 -31.41
N PRO A 438 12.70 18.21 -31.11
CA PRO A 438 13.12 19.25 -32.04
C PRO A 438 14.64 19.47 -32.09
N SER A 439 15.12 20.12 -33.16
CA SER A 439 16.46 20.73 -33.35
C SER A 439 17.69 19.83 -33.64
N PHE A 440 17.84 19.44 -34.91
CA PHE A 440 19.06 19.51 -35.76
C PHE A 440 20.49 19.31 -35.16
N LEU A 441 21.10 18.15 -35.51
CA LEU A 441 22.36 17.94 -36.31
C LEU A 441 23.71 18.67 -35.98
N PRO A 442 24.92 18.12 -36.33
CA PRO A 442 25.28 16.79 -36.88
C PRO A 442 26.57 16.07 -36.34
N PHE A 443 26.76 14.81 -36.77
CA PHE A 443 28.02 14.06 -37.01
C PHE A 443 29.12 13.86 -35.92
N ARG A 444 29.26 12.61 -35.41
CA ARG A 444 30.22 11.58 -35.91
C ARG A 444 30.01 10.20 -35.23
N ILE A 445 30.52 9.13 -35.84
CA ILE A 445 30.47 7.72 -35.36
C ILE A 445 31.92 7.22 -35.19
N PRO A 446 32.26 6.55 -34.07
CA PRO A 446 32.62 5.12 -34.09
C PRO A 446 31.87 4.27 -33.03
N LEU A 447 32.05 2.95 -33.09
CA LEU A 447 31.44 1.96 -32.19
C LEU A 447 32.18 1.82 -30.85
N VAL A 448 31.51 1.23 -29.84
CA VAL A 448 31.91 -0.01 -29.10
C VAL A 448 30.98 -0.22 -27.88
N HIS A 449 30.89 -1.46 -27.36
CA HIS A 449 30.09 -1.80 -26.16
C HIS A 449 30.62 -1.19 -24.85
N GLY A 450 29.71 -0.94 -23.90
CA GLY A 450 30.05 -0.67 -22.50
C GLY A 450 28.93 -1.09 -21.54
N ARG A 451 29.25 -1.89 -20.52
CA ARG A 451 28.36 -2.19 -19.37
C ARG A 451 28.83 -1.39 -18.15
N ASN A 452 27.94 -1.02 -17.25
CA ASN A 452 28.33 -0.41 -15.97
C ASN A 452 28.99 -1.46 -15.06
N VAL A 453 30.09 -1.08 -14.39
CA VAL A 453 30.91 -1.92 -13.51
C VAL A 453 31.27 -1.12 -12.25
N TRP A 454 31.44 -1.80 -11.11
CA TRP A 454 31.84 -1.21 -9.83
C TRP A 454 33.01 -2.00 -9.20
N HIS A 455 34.03 -1.31 -8.69
CA HIS A 455 35.28 -1.91 -8.16
C HIS A 455 35.39 -1.81 -6.63
N CYS A 456 35.87 -2.85 -5.95
CA CYS A 456 35.75 -3.00 -4.49
C CYS A 456 37.11 -3.06 -3.77
N VAL A 457 37.38 -2.11 -2.86
CA VAL A 457 38.66 -1.97 -2.14
C VAL A 457 38.49 -2.20 -0.63
N LYS A 458 39.48 -2.84 0.02
CA LYS A 458 39.42 -3.30 1.42
C LYS A 458 40.34 -2.47 2.33
N HIS A 459 39.79 -1.81 3.34
CA HIS A 459 40.57 -1.26 4.46
C HIS A 459 40.54 -2.22 5.67
N HIS A 460 41.68 -2.35 6.35
CA HIS A 460 41.78 -3.11 7.61
C HIS A 460 42.54 -2.32 8.68
N CYS A 461 42.13 -2.55 9.93
CA CYS A 461 42.66 -1.91 11.13
C CYS A 461 42.84 -2.97 12.22
N LYS A 462 44.08 -3.17 12.70
CA LYS A 462 44.35 -3.79 14.00
C LYS A 462 45.78 -3.54 14.49
N GLN A 463 45.99 -3.83 15.77
CA GLN A 463 47.13 -3.42 16.59
C GLN A 463 48.29 -4.44 16.60
N GLU A 464 49.49 -3.92 16.88
CA GLU A 464 50.59 -4.54 17.65
C GLU A 464 50.97 -6.01 17.41
N LYS A 465 52.26 -6.25 17.10
CA LYS A 465 53.30 -6.38 18.15
C LYS A 465 54.72 -6.39 17.57
N VAL A 466 55.67 -5.93 18.41
CA VAL A 466 57.13 -5.80 18.23
C VAL A 466 57.53 -4.77 17.16
#